data_AF-A0A538JTV4-F1
#
_entry.id   AF-A0A538JTV4-F1
#
_cell.length_a   1.000
_cell.length_b   1.000
_cell.length_c   1.000
_cell.angle_alpha   90.00
_cell.angle_beta   90.00
_cell.angle_gamma   90.00
#
_symmetry.space_group_name_H-M   'P 1'
#
loop_
_entity.id
_entity.type
_entity.pdbx_description
1 polymer ?
#
loop_
_entity_poly.entity_id
_entity_poly.type
_entity_poly.pdbx_seq_one_letter_code
_entity_poly.pdbx_strand_id
1 'polypeptide(L)' 'MKRTLFADEHEALRESFGRYLDAEIVPAYDAWEREGRIPREALRRLGELGFLGL' A
#
# COMPACT_ATOMS: atom_id res chain seq x y z
N MET A 1 17.72 14.80 0.32
CA MET A 1 17.87 15.10 -1.13
C MET A 1 16.71 14.45 -1.87
N LYS A 2 16.05 15.18 -2.79
CA LYS A 2 14.97 14.62 -3.63
C LYS A 2 15.61 13.65 -4.64
N ARG A 3 15.11 12.42 -4.73
CA ARG A 3 15.59 11.44 -5.72
C ARG A 3 15.16 11.92 -7.11
N THR A 4 16.07 11.89 -8.09
CA THR A 4 15.81 12.37 -9.46
C THR A 4 15.23 11.29 -10.39
N LEU A 5 15.09 10.04 -9.91
CA LEU A 5 14.60 8.91 -10.68
C LEU A 5 13.06 8.87 -10.81
N PHE A 6 12.35 9.63 -9.99
CA PHE A 6 10.89 9.59 -9.92
C PHE A 6 10.30 10.88 -10.50
N ALA A 7 9.45 10.70 -11.50
CA ALA A 7 8.56 11.76 -11.99
C ALA A 7 7.42 12.03 -10.98
N ASP A 8 6.72 13.15 -11.13
CA ASP A 8 5.68 13.59 -10.20
C ASP A 8 4.53 12.59 -10.09
N GLU A 9 4.22 11.84 -11.16
CA GLU A 9 3.21 10.78 -11.14
C GLU A 9 3.61 9.62 -10.21
N HIS A 10 4.89 9.28 -10.13
CA HIS A 10 5.39 8.26 -9.22
C HIS A 10 5.29 8.71 -7.76
N GLU A 11 5.54 9.99 -7.51
CA GLU A 11 5.39 10.58 -6.16
C GLU A 11 3.92 10.59 -5.74
N ALA A 12 3.02 10.99 -6.65
CA ALA A 12 1.59 10.97 -6.39
C ALA A 12 1.06 9.55 -6.11
N LEU A 13 1.51 8.55 -6.89
CA LEU A 13 1.17 7.16 -6.66
C LEU A 13 1.70 6.68 -5.30
N ARG A 14 2.96 7.00 -4.97
CA ARG A 14 3.57 6.63 -3.69
C ARG A 14 2.82 7.25 -2.51
N GLU A 15 2.45 8.52 -2.60
CA GLU A 15 1.70 9.20 -1.54
C GLU A 15 0.31 8.59 -1.35
N SER A 16 -0.39 8.29 -2.44
CA SER A 16 -1.70 7.60 -2.40
C SER A 16 -1.57 6.22 -1.75
N PHE A 17 -0.58 5.43 -2.16
CA PHE A 17 -0.34 4.09 -1.61
C PHE A 17 0.07 4.15 -0.13
N GLY A 18 0.95 5.07 0.25
CA GLY A 18 1.37 5.27 1.63
C GLY A 18 0.21 5.58 2.56
N ARG A 19 -0.71 6.47 2.15
CA ARG A 19 -1.93 6.77 2.92
C ARG A 19 -2.80 5.55 3.16
N TYR A 20 -2.93 4.66 2.18
CA TYR A 20 -3.64 3.39 2.35
C TYR A 20 -2.92 2.46 3.34
N LEU A 21 -1.59 2.32 3.22
CA LEU A 21 -0.81 1.52 4.16
C LEU A 21 -0.97 2.01 5.60
N ASP A 22 -0.80 3.31 5.83
CA ASP A 22 -0.88 3.91 7.16
C ASP A 22 -2.27 3.78 7.79
N ALA A 23 -3.32 3.90 6.99
CA ALA A 23 -4.70 3.85 7.46
C ALA A 23 -5.20 2.42 7.69
N GLU A 24 -4.88 1.48 6.80
CA GLU A 24 -5.52 0.16 6.79
C GLU A 24 -4.57 -1.01 7.11
N ILE A 25 -3.29 -0.91 6.74
CA ILE A 25 -2.34 -2.02 6.87
C ILE A 25 -1.57 -1.95 8.19
N VAL A 26 -0.93 -0.82 8.47
CA VAL A 26 -0.07 -0.62 9.65
C VAL A 26 -0.78 -0.98 10.96
N PRO A 27 -2.04 -0.57 11.21
CA PRO A 27 -2.73 -0.92 12.46
C PRO A 27 -3.00 -2.42 12.64
N ALA A 28 -3.04 -3.19 11.56
CA ALA A 28 -3.38 -4.61 11.56
C ALA A 28 -2.16 -5.54 11.35
N TYR A 29 -0.99 -4.99 11.01
CA TYR A 29 0.17 -5.73 10.54
C TYR A 29 0.69 -6.77 11.53
N ASP A 30 0.79 -6.42 12.81
CA ASP A 30 1.27 -7.34 13.87
C ASP A 30 0.42 -8.60 13.97
N ALA A 31 -0.89 -8.49 13.73
CA ALA A 31 -1.77 -9.65 13.72
C ALA A 31 -1.47 -10.57 12.52
N TRP A 32 -1.23 -9.98 11.35
CA TRP A 32 -0.93 -10.71 10.11
C TRP A 32 0.41 -11.42 10.20
N GLU A 33 1.40 -10.77 10.80
CA GLU A 33 2.73 -11.34 11.03
C GLU A 33 2.64 -12.58 11.94
N ARG A 34 1.92 -12.49 13.07
CA ARG A 34 1.71 -13.65 13.96
C ARG A 34 0.94 -14.79 13.29
N GLU A 35 -0.03 -14.46 12.44
CA GLU A 35 -0.79 -15.46 11.68
C GLU A 35 -0.02 -16.02 10.47
N GLY A 36 1.11 -15.39 10.10
CA GLY A 36 1.93 -15.78 8.96
C GLY A 36 1.22 -15.64 7.62
N ARG A 37 0.19 -14.78 7.52
CA ARG A 37 -0.62 -14.64 6.30
C ARG A 37 -1.15 -13.22 6.12
N ILE A 38 -1.32 -12.82 4.86
CA ILE A 38 -2.01 -11.59 4.48
C ILE A 38 -3.50 -11.91 4.28
N PRO A 39 -4.44 -11.15 4.90
CA PRO A 39 -5.87 -11.32 4.64
C PRO A 39 -6.24 -11.06 3.18
N ARG A 40 -7.20 -11.82 2.65
CA ARG A 40 -7.63 -11.67 1.25
C ARG A 40 -8.33 -10.33 1.03
N GLU A 41 -8.96 -9.81 2.07
CA GLU A 41 -9.67 -8.54 2.10
C GLU A 41 -8.73 -7.37 1.82
N ALA A 42 -7.50 -7.42 2.37
CA ALA A 42 -6.47 -6.42 2.08
C ALA A 42 -6.05 -6.42 0.61
N LEU A 43 -5.84 -7.61 0.01
CA LEU A 43 -5.53 -7.74 -1.41
C LEU A 43 -6.69 -7.30 -2.31
N ARG A 44 -7.92 -7.62 -1.92
CA ARG A 44 -9.12 -7.18 -2.63
C ARG A 44 -9.23 -5.65 -2.60
N ARG A 45 -8.99 -5.04 -1.44
CA ARG A 45 -9.03 -3.60 -1.26
C ARG A 45 -7.98 -2.88 -2.13
N LEU A 46 -6.77 -3.43 -2.20
CA LEU A 46 -5.73 -2.95 -3.12
C LEU A 46 -6.19 -2.97 -4.59
N GLY A 47 -6.90 -4.01 -5.02
CA GLY A 47 -7.48 -4.09 -6.36
C GLY A 47 -8.58 -3.06 -6.60
N GLU A 48 -9.48 -2.86 -5.64
CA GLU A 48 -10.52 -1.82 -5.70
C GLU A 48 -9.94 -0.40 -5.81
N LEU A 49 -8.79 -0.16 -5.18
CA LEU A 49 -8.07 1.11 -5.24
C LEU A 49 -7.22 1.27 -6.51
N GLY A 50 -7.20 0.26 -7.40
CA GLY A 50 -6.49 0.30 -8.67
C GLY A 50 -4.97 0.09 -8.54
N PHE A 51 -4.48 -0.41 -7.41
CA PHE A 51 -3.05 -0.66 -7.21
C PHE A 51 -2.56 -1.99 -7.81
N LEU A 52 -3.47 -2.87 -8.24
CA LEU A 52 -3.15 -4.15 -8.85
C LEU A 52 -3.42 -4.08 -10.36
N GLY A 53 -2.35 -4.15 -11.17
CA GLY A 53 -2.43 -4.10 -12.64
C GLY A 53 -2.11 -2.74 -13.28
N LEU A 54 -1.30 -1.92 -12.61
CA LEU A 54 -0.77 -0.63 -13.08
C LEU A 54 0.26 -0.78 -14.21
#